data_AF-A0A822ZXM9-F1
#
_entry.id   AF-A0A822ZXM9-F1
#
_cell.length_a   1.000
_cell.length_b   1.000
_cell.length_c   1.000
_cell.angle_alpha   90.00
_cell.angle_beta   90.00
_cell.angle_gamma   90.00
#
_symmetry.space_group_name_H-M   'P 1'
#
loop_
_entity.id
_entity.type
_entity.pdbx_description
1 polymer ?
#
loop_
_entity_poly.entity_id
_entity_poly.type
_entity_poly.pdbx_seq_one_letter_code
_entity_poly.pdbx_strand_id
1 'polypeptide(L)'
;MEAQPPVLGSSLLVPSVQELAKEPMITVPSRYIRSGQYPPIIPISNSSSVPTVPVINMLNLIFGESMDSELAKLDTACRDWGFFERIKQIQSFSSLKEKRR
;
A
#
# COMPACT_ATOMS: atom_id res chain seq x y z
N MET A 1 -27.71 43.04 -3.24
CA MET A 1 -27.52 41.58 -3.37
C MET A 1 -26.35 41.24 -2.48
N GLU A 2 -26.61 40.72 -1.28
CA GLU A 2 -25.57 40.38 -0.30
C GLU A 2 -24.98 39.01 -0.65
N ALA A 3 -23.66 38.91 -0.71
CA ALA A 3 -22.95 37.67 -0.99
C ALA A 3 -22.75 36.90 0.33
N GLN A 4 -23.27 35.67 0.39
CA GLN A 4 -23.07 34.77 1.53
C GLN A 4 -21.57 34.47 1.72
N PRO A 5 -21.04 34.57 2.95
CA PRO A 5 -19.63 34.34 3.23
C PRO A 5 -19.25 32.86 2.99
N PRO A 6 -18.02 32.58 2.52
CA PRO A 6 -17.57 31.21 2.27
C PRO A 6 -17.52 30.43 3.58
N VAL A 7 -18.27 29.32 3.65
CA VAL A 7 -18.23 28.39 4.77
C VAL A 7 -16.90 27.63 4.73
N LEU A 8 -15.95 28.04 5.57
CA LEU A 8 -14.66 27.36 5.73
C LEU A 8 -14.79 26.29 6.83
N GLY A 9 -14.45 25.03 6.52
CA GLY A 9 -14.33 23.96 7.53
C GLY A 9 -15.44 22.90 7.57
N SER A 10 -16.36 22.85 6.60
CA SER A 10 -17.36 21.78 6.54
C SER A 10 -16.77 20.46 6.02
N SER A 11 -17.03 19.35 6.71
CA SER A 11 -16.79 18.01 6.16
C SER A 11 -17.86 17.65 5.14
N LEU A 12 -17.45 17.03 4.03
CA LEU A 12 -18.39 16.51 3.05
C LEU A 12 -18.74 15.08 3.47
N LEU A 13 -20.04 14.78 3.63
CA LEU A 13 -20.48 13.41 3.86
C LEU A 13 -20.07 12.56 2.66
N VAL A 14 -19.22 11.56 2.90
CA VAL A 14 -18.77 10.61 1.88
C VAL A 14 -19.55 9.31 2.07
N PRO A 15 -20.34 8.88 1.08
CA PRO A 15 -21.05 7.61 1.14
C PRO A 15 -20.09 6.42 1.27
N SER A 16 -20.57 5.32 1.85
CA SER A 16 -19.80 4.08 1.92
C SER A 16 -19.50 3.54 0.52
N VAL A 17 -18.22 3.44 0.16
CA VAL A 17 -17.79 2.83 -1.11
C VAL A 17 -18.25 1.37 -1.20
N GLN A 18 -18.35 0.67 -0.06
CA GLN A 18 -18.84 -0.70 -0.02
C GLN A 18 -20.33 -0.81 -0.36
N GLU A 19 -21.16 0.18 0.01
CA GLU A 19 -22.58 0.20 -0.35
C GLU A 19 -22.76 0.62 -1.81
N LEU A 20 -22.00 1.63 -2.24
CA LEU A 20 -21.93 2.06 -3.64
C LEU A 20 -21.57 0.90 -4.58
N ALA A 21 -20.69 -0.01 -4.17
CA ALA A 21 -20.30 -1.17 -4.98
C ALA A 21 -21.39 -2.25 -5.08
N LYS A 22 -22.42 -2.24 -4.22
CA LYS A 22 -23.54 -3.20 -4.27
C LYS A 22 -24.60 -2.79 -5.30
N GLU A 23 -24.70 -1.50 -5.58
CA GLU A 23 -25.61 -1.00 -6.61
C GLU A 23 -25.02 -1.28 -8.00
N PRO A 24 -25.84 -1.67 -8.99
CA PRO A 24 -25.40 -1.79 -10.38
C PRO A 24 -25.16 -0.40 -10.98
N MET A 25 -24.13 0.29 -10.51
CA MET A 25 -23.74 1.60 -11.03
C MET A 25 -23.04 1.45 -12.38
N ILE A 26 -23.56 2.16 -13.39
CA ILE A 26 -22.99 2.21 -14.74
C ILE A 26 -21.75 3.13 -14.78
N THR A 27 -21.62 4.08 -13.83
CA THR A 27 -20.56 5.09 -13.83
C THR A 27 -19.99 5.37 -12.44
N VAL A 28 -18.66 5.49 -12.35
CA VAL A 28 -17.95 5.85 -11.12
C VAL A 28 -18.21 7.34 -10.80
N PRO A 29 -18.60 7.70 -9.57
CA PRO A 29 -18.81 9.10 -9.21
C PRO A 29 -17.56 9.96 -9.45
N SER A 30 -17.76 11.17 -9.97
CA SER A 30 -16.68 12.09 -10.38
C SER A 30 -15.63 12.37 -9.30
N ARG A 31 -16.03 12.34 -8.02
CA ARG A 31 -15.12 12.53 -6.86
C ARG A 31 -14.03 11.44 -6.75
N TYR A 32 -14.27 10.25 -7.26
CA TYR A 32 -13.30 9.14 -7.26
C TYR A 32 -12.47 9.07 -8.55
N ILE A 33 -12.82 9.88 -9.55
CA ILE A 33 -12.07 9.97 -10.80
C ILE A 33 -10.80 10.78 -10.54
N ARG A 34 -9.64 10.11 -10.61
CA ARG A 34 -8.35 10.80 -10.58
C ARG A 34 -8.09 11.39 -11.95
N SER A 35 -8.07 12.72 -12.03
CA SER A 35 -7.50 13.43 -13.17
C SER A 35 -6.04 12.99 -13.32
N GLY A 36 -5.54 12.79 -14.55
CA GLY A 36 -4.19 12.27 -14.85
C GLY A 36 -3.01 13.17 -14.44
N GLN A 37 -3.12 13.90 -13.32
CA GLN A 37 -2.10 14.75 -12.72
C GLN A 37 -0.92 13.95 -12.15
N TYR A 38 -1.06 12.63 -12.02
CA TYR A 38 0.07 11.76 -11.78
C TYR A 38 0.56 11.22 -13.11
N PRO A 39 1.88 11.27 -13.38
CA PRO A 39 2.43 10.57 -14.53
C PRO A 39 1.91 9.13 -14.48
N PRO A 40 1.41 8.58 -15.60
CA PRO A 40 0.92 7.22 -15.62
C PRO A 40 2.01 6.33 -15.02
N ILE A 41 1.67 5.60 -13.95
CA ILE A 41 2.52 4.53 -13.46
C ILE A 41 2.50 3.51 -14.59
N ILE A 42 3.47 3.60 -15.50
CA ILE A 42 3.62 2.66 -16.59
C ILE A 42 3.84 1.31 -15.90
N PRO A 43 2.91 0.34 -15.99
CA PRO A 43 3.24 -1.01 -15.56
C PRO A 43 4.40 -1.42 -16.44
N ILE A 44 5.56 -1.64 -15.83
CA ILE A 44 6.76 -2.01 -16.58
C ILE A 44 6.53 -3.44 -17.05
N SER A 45 5.90 -3.54 -18.22
CA SER A 45 5.60 -4.80 -18.88
C SER A 45 6.91 -5.45 -19.29
N ASN A 46 7.26 -6.52 -18.60
CA ASN A 46 8.17 -7.57 -19.10
C ASN A 46 9.62 -7.14 -19.40
N SER A 47 10.28 -6.40 -18.53
CA SER A 47 11.74 -6.36 -18.50
C SER A 47 12.26 -6.93 -17.18
N SER A 48 13.36 -7.67 -17.21
CA SER A 48 14.06 -8.16 -16.00
C SER A 48 14.66 -7.03 -15.14
N SER A 49 14.24 -5.78 -15.38
CA SER A 49 14.78 -4.55 -14.79
C SER A 49 13.75 -3.82 -13.91
N VAL A 50 12.58 -4.41 -13.65
CA VAL A 50 11.63 -3.86 -12.68
C VAL A 50 12.25 -4.00 -11.29
N PRO A 51 12.44 -2.91 -10.54
CA PRO A 51 12.84 -3.02 -9.15
C PRO A 51 11.76 -3.83 -8.41
N THR A 52 12.13 -4.96 -7.83
CA THR A 52 11.24 -5.75 -6.97
C THR A 52 11.43 -5.35 -5.53
N VAL A 53 10.33 -5.34 -4.77
CA VAL A 53 10.37 -5.01 -3.34
C VAL A 53 11.39 -5.90 -2.63
N PRO A 54 12.33 -5.33 -1.84
CA PRO A 54 13.31 -6.12 -1.11
C PRO A 54 12.64 -7.08 -0.13
N VAL A 55 13.18 -8.30 -0.03
CA VAL A 55 12.70 -9.31 0.91
C VAL A 55 13.79 -9.57 1.94
N ILE A 56 13.48 -9.37 3.22
CA ILE A 56 14.41 -9.52 4.35
C ILE A 56 14.10 -10.82 5.10
N ASN A 57 15.13 -11.65 5.27
CA ASN A 57 15.06 -12.84 6.10
C ASN A 57 15.49 -12.53 7.53
N MET A 58 14.51 -12.40 8.44
CA MET A 58 14.81 -12.09 9.84
C MET A 58 15.56 -13.19 10.58
N LEU A 59 15.37 -14.46 10.19
CA LEU A 59 16.12 -15.53 10.83
C LEU A 59 17.59 -15.38 10.55
N ASN A 60 17.93 -15.12 9.29
CA ASN A 60 19.31 -14.92 8.89
C ASN A 60 19.89 -13.64 9.50
N LEU A 61 19.06 -12.61 9.68
CA LEU A 61 19.44 -11.36 10.35
C LEU A 61 19.74 -11.55 11.85
N ILE A 62 19.06 -12.46 12.55
CA ILE A 62 19.19 -12.63 14.01
C ILE A 62 20.11 -13.80 14.38
N PHE A 63 20.06 -14.90 13.62
CA PHE A 63 20.66 -16.19 13.98
C PHE A 63 21.51 -16.82 12.86
N GLY A 64 21.61 -16.19 11.69
CA GLY A 64 22.25 -16.80 10.53
C GLY A 64 23.72 -16.45 10.36
N GLU A 65 24.47 -17.35 9.74
CA GLU A 65 25.85 -17.09 9.27
C GLU A 65 25.92 -15.96 8.23
N SER A 66 24.78 -15.62 7.61
CA SER A 66 24.66 -14.53 6.62
C SER A 66 24.09 -13.22 7.21
N MET A 67 24.28 -12.97 8.51
CA MET A 67 23.76 -11.78 9.21
C MET A 67 24.17 -10.47 8.51
N ASP A 68 25.45 -10.30 8.18
CA ASP A 68 25.95 -9.06 7.56
C ASP A 68 25.31 -8.80 6.19
N SER A 69 25.08 -9.86 5.42
CA SER A 69 24.42 -9.78 4.11
C SER A 69 22.96 -9.36 4.24
N GLU A 70 22.22 -9.92 5.19
CA GLU A 70 20.83 -9.52 5.44
C GLU A 70 20.72 -8.13 6.05
N LEU A 71 21.68 -7.74 6.89
CA LEU A 71 21.74 -6.38 7.44
C LEU A 71 22.00 -5.35 6.34
N ALA A 72 22.91 -5.64 5.41
CA ALA A 72 23.17 -4.78 4.26
C ALA A 72 21.94 -4.65 3.34
N LYS A 73 21.19 -5.74 3.12
CA LYS A 73 19.91 -5.69 2.40
C LYS A 73 18.88 -4.82 3.13
N LEU A 74 18.81 -4.92 4.46
CA LEU A 74 17.91 -4.11 5.27
C LEU A 74 18.26 -2.61 5.18
N ASP A 75 19.54 -2.24 5.30
CA ASP A 75 19.98 -0.85 5.11
C ASP A 75 19.59 -0.30 3.74
N THR A 76 19.89 -1.07 2.69
CA THR A 76 19.55 -0.72 1.30
C THR A 76 18.05 -0.55 1.12
N ALA A 77 17.24 -1.45 1.67
CA ALA A 77 15.79 -1.35 1.60
C ALA A 77 15.25 -0.11 2.34
N CYS A 78 15.75 0.19 3.53
CA CYS A 78 15.34 1.37 4.28
C CYS A 78 15.70 2.67 3.55
N ARG A 79 16.86 2.72 2.90
CA ARG A 79 17.36 3.93 2.21
C ARG A 79 16.73 4.14 0.84
N ASP A 80 16.64 3.10 0.03
CA ASP A 80 16.24 3.24 -1.37
C ASP A 80 14.75 2.99 -1.58
N TRP A 81 14.11 2.17 -0.73
CA TRP A 81 12.69 1.83 -0.85
C TRP A 81 11.82 2.45 0.23
N GLY A 82 12.33 2.55 1.46
CA GLY A 82 11.53 2.94 2.64
C GLY A 82 10.55 1.85 3.12
N PHE A 83 10.48 0.71 2.43
CA PHE A 83 9.72 -0.47 2.83
C PHE A 83 10.34 -1.76 2.26
N PHE A 84 9.98 -2.89 2.86
CA PHE A 84 10.42 -4.23 2.45
C PHE A 84 9.41 -5.29 2.89
N GLU A 85 9.46 -6.45 2.26
CA GLU A 85 8.74 -7.63 2.71
C GLU A 85 9.61 -8.44 3.68
N ARG A 86 8.97 -9.12 4.63
CA ARG A 86 9.63 -10.08 5.51
C ARG A 86 9.27 -11.48 5.03
N ILE A 87 10.25 -12.40 5.01
CA ILE A 87 9.95 -13.82 4.77
C ILE A 87 9.00 -14.32 5.87
N LYS A 88 7.85 -14.87 5.46
CA LYS A 88 6.96 -15.58 6.38
C LYS A 88 7.65 -16.84 6.87
N GLN A 89 8.32 -16.71 8.01
CA GLN A 89 8.79 -17.87 8.75
C GLN A 89 7.54 -18.64 9.20
N ILE A 90 7.47 -19.93 8.86
CA ILE A 90 6.43 -20.85 9.32
C ILE A 90 6.67 -21.10 10.82
N GLN A 91 6.39 -20.11 11.65
CA GLN A 91 6.10 -20.34 13.05
C GLN A 91 4.64 -20.78 13.06
N SER A 92 4.40 -21.99 13.57
CA SER A 92 3.12 -22.70 13.62
C SER A 92 1.91 -21.82 13.34
N PHE A 93 1.18 -22.15 12.26
CA PHE A 93 -0.03 -21.47 11.75
C PHE A 93 -1.23 -21.47 12.73
N SER A 94 -1.01 -21.36 14.05
CA SER A 94 -2.07 -21.42 15.06
C SER A 94 -2.70 -20.06 15.40
N SER A 95 -2.26 -18.93 14.84
CA SER A 95 -2.76 -17.60 15.26
C SER A 95 -3.46 -16.77 14.17
N LEU A 96 -3.61 -17.27 12.94
CA LEU A 96 -4.30 -16.51 11.87
C LEU A 96 -5.73 -16.99 11.62
N LYS A 97 -6.54 -17.08 12.68
CA LYS A 97 -8.01 -17.09 12.61
C LYS A 97 -8.60 -16.45 13.85
N GLU A 98 -8.58 -15.12 13.93
CA GLU A 98 -9.64 -14.37 14.61
C GLU A 98 -9.53 -12.89 14.25
N LYS A 99 -10.22 -12.46 13.19
CA LYS A 99 -10.75 -11.10 13.15
C LYS A 99 -12.26 -11.21 13.03
N ARG A 100 -12.89 -11.45 14.18
CA ARG A 100 -14.34 -11.33 14.31
C ARG A 100 -14.71 -9.85 14.41
N ARG A 101 -15.57 -9.47 13.46
CA ARG A 101 -16.36 -8.25 13.31
C ARG A 101 -15.63 -7.03 12.76
#